data_AF-A0A821SAF8-F1
#
_entry.id   AF-A0A821SAF8-F1
#
_cell.length_a   1.000
_cell.length_b   1.000
_cell.length_c   1.000
_cell.angle_alpha   90.00
_cell.angle_beta   90.00
_cell.angle_gamma   90.00
#
_symmetry.space_group_name_H-M   'P 1'
#
loop_
_entity.id
_entity.type
_entity.pdbx_description
1 polymer ?
#
loop_
_entity_poly.entity_id
_entity_poly.type
_entity_poly.pdbx_seq_one_letter_code
_entity_poly.pdbx_strand_id
1 'polypeptide(L)'
;MSRREYVVKKDFITGFKAGEFSIYDQTGKNFQYRVESRYNAAHSVELVAYPSKQVIARLKNQLTFFLYKGTLEILDAASKKKWITGTINQKLKMLSHTSIIDWNGKRLFMKHNFPSFTTQFFDETQGNRLMAEYRIHVVSSIVTNKYTMKIFTDEIPDALFLLCLTVRDHLVASKRP
;
A
#
# COMPACT_ATOMS: atom_id res chain seq x y z
N MET A 1 18.98 10.75 -6.30
CA MET A 1 17.81 10.02 -5.81
C MET A 1 16.60 10.51 -6.57
N SER A 2 15.86 9.64 -7.25
CA SER A 2 14.57 10.02 -7.80
C SER A 2 13.58 10.24 -6.65
N ARG A 3 12.72 11.24 -6.78
CA ARG A 3 11.58 11.45 -5.88
C ARG A 3 10.32 11.40 -6.72
N ARG A 4 9.56 10.32 -6.58
CA ARG A 4 8.22 10.18 -7.17
C ARG A 4 7.19 10.50 -6.11
N GLU A 5 6.16 11.25 -6.47
CA GLU A 5 5.11 11.69 -5.55
C GLU A 5 3.73 11.45 -6.15
N TYR A 6 2.84 10.91 -5.33
CA TYR A 6 1.49 10.54 -5.69
C TYR A 6 0.48 11.12 -4.71
N VAL A 7 -0.66 11.56 -5.25
CA VAL A 7 -1.83 11.94 -4.47
C VAL A 7 -2.78 10.75 -4.45
N VAL A 8 -3.08 10.22 -3.26
CA VAL A 8 -4.03 9.12 -3.10
C VAL A 8 -5.33 9.67 -2.52
N LYS A 9 -6.46 9.26 -3.08
CA LYS A 9 -7.79 9.57 -2.59
C LYS A 9 -8.51 8.26 -2.28
N LYS A 10 -9.09 8.17 -1.08
CA LYS A 10 -9.96 7.03 -0.74
C LYS A 10 -11.31 7.22 -1.42
N ASP A 11 -11.80 6.19 -2.08
CA ASP A 11 -13.10 6.25 -2.76
C ASP A 11 -14.21 5.91 -1.74
N PHE A 12 -15.11 6.86 -1.46
CA PHE A 12 -16.15 6.71 -0.42
C PHE A 12 -17.48 6.12 -0.94
N ILE A 13 -17.61 5.86 -2.25
CA ILE A 13 -18.92 5.59 -2.89
C ILE A 13 -19.43 4.16 -2.69
N THR A 14 -18.65 3.22 -2.14
CA THR A 14 -19.11 1.84 -1.96
C THR A 14 -19.13 1.46 -0.48
N GLY A 15 -20.27 1.68 0.18
CA GLY A 15 -20.54 1.51 1.62
C GLY A 15 -20.27 0.14 2.26
N PHE A 16 -19.57 -0.76 1.58
CA PHE A 16 -19.11 -2.04 2.14
C PHE A 16 -17.69 -2.43 1.72
N LYS A 17 -17.04 -1.71 0.78
CA LYS A 17 -15.74 -2.07 0.19
C LYS A 17 -14.58 -1.33 0.87
N ALA A 18 -13.92 -1.98 1.82
CA ALA A 18 -12.70 -1.45 2.42
C ALA A 18 -11.52 -1.57 1.43
N GLY A 19 -10.65 -0.56 1.39
CA GLY A 19 -9.38 -0.63 0.66
C GLY A 19 -9.36 -0.14 -0.80
N GLU A 20 -10.40 0.53 -1.30
CA GLU A 20 -10.39 1.12 -2.66
C GLU A 20 -9.83 2.55 -2.68
N PHE A 21 -8.89 2.79 -3.60
CA PHE A 21 -8.19 4.06 -3.73
C PHE A 21 -8.00 4.46 -5.19
N SER A 22 -8.19 5.75 -5.45
CA SER A 22 -7.79 6.41 -6.68
C SER A 22 -6.43 7.11 -6.49
N ILE A 23 -5.46 6.81 -7.34
CA ILE A 23 -4.09 7.31 -7.23
C ILE A 23 -3.78 8.19 -8.44
N TYR A 24 -3.36 9.41 -8.15
CA TYR A 24 -3.04 10.45 -9.12
C TYR A 24 -1.56 10.81 -9.02
N ASP A 25 -1.06 11.47 -10.07
CA ASP A 25 0.24 12.11 -10.02
C ASP A 25 0.34 13.19 -8.92
N GLN A 26 1.53 13.78 -8.76
CA GLN A 26 1.78 14.84 -7.78
C GLN A 26 0.85 16.06 -7.90
N THR A 27 0.32 16.33 -9.10
CA THR A 27 -0.60 17.45 -9.32
C THR A 27 -2.02 17.13 -8.84
N GLY A 28 -2.33 15.84 -8.63
CA GLY A 28 -3.66 15.36 -8.29
C GLY A 28 -4.64 15.39 -9.47
N LYS A 29 -4.16 15.61 -10.70
CA LYS A 29 -4.99 15.74 -11.92
C LYS A 29 -4.94 14.50 -12.78
N ASN A 30 -3.75 13.93 -13.00
CA ASN A 30 -3.62 12.79 -13.89
C ASN A 30 -3.81 11.49 -13.12
N PHE A 31 -4.81 10.71 -13.51
CA PHE A 31 -5.12 9.42 -12.91
C PHE A 31 -4.11 8.36 -13.38
N GLN A 32 -3.36 7.78 -12.44
CA GLN A 32 -2.23 6.88 -12.73
C GLN A 32 -2.59 5.43 -12.37
N TYR A 33 -3.20 5.21 -11.21
CA TYR A 33 -3.51 3.88 -10.73
C TYR A 33 -4.83 3.83 -9.97
N ARG A 34 -5.43 2.63 -9.90
CA ARG A 34 -6.56 2.32 -9.06
C ARG A 34 -6.29 1.09 -8.23
N VAL A 35 -6.64 1.16 -6.95
CA VAL A 35 -6.70 -0.01 -6.08
C VAL A 35 -8.14 -0.50 -6.06
N GLU A 36 -8.35 -1.76 -6.45
CA GLU A 36 -9.66 -2.38 -6.54
C GLU A 36 -9.75 -3.59 -5.62
N SER A 37 -10.89 -3.74 -4.93
CA SER A 37 -11.15 -4.89 -4.05
C SER A 37 -12.03 -5.92 -4.75
N ARG A 38 -11.69 -7.22 -4.64
CA ARG A 38 -12.54 -8.33 -5.10
C ARG A 38 -13.01 -9.15 -3.90
N TYR A 39 -14.33 -9.34 -3.80
CA TYR A 39 -14.97 -10.15 -2.77
C TYR A 39 -14.98 -11.62 -3.19
N ASN A 40 -13.96 -12.36 -2.76
CA ASN A 40 -13.94 -13.82 -2.71
C ASN A 40 -13.56 -14.24 -1.28
N ALA A 41 -13.58 -15.55 -0.99
CA ALA A 41 -13.35 -16.10 0.36
C ALA A 41 -12.02 -15.69 1.03
N ALA A 42 -11.09 -15.06 0.28
CA ALA A 42 -9.90 -14.40 0.80
C ALA A 42 -9.88 -12.98 0.23
N HIS A 43 -9.98 -11.94 1.07
CA HIS A 43 -9.94 -10.54 0.61
C HIS A 43 -8.74 -10.33 -0.33
N SER A 44 -9.04 -10.10 -1.61
CA SER A 44 -8.05 -9.87 -2.64
C SER A 44 -8.17 -8.44 -3.16
N VAL A 45 -7.02 -7.81 -3.32
CA VAL A 45 -6.89 -6.42 -3.77
C VAL A 45 -5.96 -6.41 -4.97
N GLU A 46 -6.31 -5.64 -5.99
CA GLU A 46 -5.52 -5.47 -7.21
C GLU A 46 -5.13 -4.00 -7.39
N LEU A 47 -3.93 -3.77 -7.92
CA LEU A 47 -3.48 -2.46 -8.40
C LEU A 47 -3.53 -2.46 -9.92
N VAL A 48 -4.33 -1.54 -10.47
CA VAL A 48 -4.58 -1.39 -11.91
C VAL A 48 -3.90 -0.11 -12.40
N ALA A 49 -3.13 -0.19 -13.48
CA ALA A 49 -2.44 0.95 -14.10
C ALA A 49 -3.25 1.57 -15.24
N TYR A 50 -3.38 2.90 -15.23
CA TYR A 50 -4.09 3.66 -16.25
C TYR A 50 -3.13 4.39 -17.20
N PRO A 51 -3.52 4.61 -18.48
CA PRO A 51 -4.81 4.27 -19.08
C PRO A 51 -4.96 2.80 -19.52
N SER A 52 -3.89 2.00 -19.44
CA SER A 52 -3.86 0.62 -19.97
C SER A 52 -4.88 -0.34 -19.36
N LYS A 53 -5.39 -0.04 -18.16
CA LYS A 53 -6.21 -0.91 -17.31
C LYS A 53 -5.56 -2.27 -17.03
N GLN A 54 -4.24 -2.36 -17.11
CA GLN A 54 -3.50 -3.58 -16.80
C GLN A 54 -3.39 -3.75 -15.28
N VAL A 55 -3.66 -4.96 -14.77
CA VAL A 55 -3.34 -5.32 -13.38
C VAL A 55 -1.84 -5.50 -13.26
N ILE A 56 -1.21 -4.70 -12.40
CA ILE A 56 0.25 -4.67 -12.20
C ILE A 56 0.70 -5.18 -10.83
N ALA A 57 -0.23 -5.28 -9.87
CA ALA A 57 0.04 -5.95 -8.60
C ALA A 57 -1.22 -6.54 -7.98
N ARG A 58 -1.04 -7.54 -7.11
CA ARG A 58 -2.09 -8.24 -6.40
C ARG A 58 -1.68 -8.46 -4.96
N LEU A 59 -2.63 -8.33 -4.04
CA LEU A 59 -2.47 -8.66 -2.64
C LEU A 59 -3.61 -9.58 -2.25
N LYS A 60 -3.26 -10.78 -1.80
CA LYS A 60 -4.22 -11.75 -1.28
C LYS A 60 -4.00 -11.89 0.21
N ASN A 61 -5.01 -11.54 0.99
CA ASN A 61 -4.95 -11.54 2.44
C ASN A 61 -5.60 -12.79 3.01
N GLN A 62 -4.94 -13.39 3.98
CA GLN A 62 -5.54 -14.32 4.92
C GLN A 62 -5.67 -13.58 6.24
N LEU A 63 -6.89 -13.14 6.57
CA LEU A 63 -7.19 -12.66 7.92
C LEU A 63 -7.19 -13.89 8.85
N THR A 64 -6.16 -13.99 9.67
CA THR A 64 -6.19 -14.88 10.85
C THR A 64 -6.39 -14.02 12.09
N PHE A 65 -7.06 -14.55 13.12
CA PHE A 65 -7.51 -13.81 14.31
C PHE A 65 -6.43 -12.98 15.03
N PHE A 66 -5.14 -13.28 14.86
CA PHE A 66 -4.03 -12.62 15.56
C PHE A 66 -2.93 -12.06 14.66
N LEU A 67 -2.88 -12.44 13.38
CA LEU A 67 -1.79 -12.10 12.47
C LEU A 67 -2.33 -11.78 11.07
N TYR A 68 -2.02 -10.59 10.58
CA TYR A 68 -2.21 -10.29 9.17
C TYR A 68 -1.06 -10.94 8.39
N LYS A 69 -1.41 -11.94 7.56
CA LYS A 69 -0.51 -12.58 6.61
C LYS A 69 -1.08 -12.40 5.20
N GLY A 70 -0.31 -11.72 4.35
CA GLY A 70 -0.66 -11.48 2.96
C GLY A 70 0.40 -12.05 2.02
N THR A 71 -0.06 -12.55 0.88
CA THR A 71 0.81 -12.81 -0.28
C THR A 71 0.64 -11.66 -1.25
N LEU A 72 1.75 -11.06 -1.68
CA LEU A 72 1.74 -10.00 -2.67
C LEU A 72 2.41 -10.50 -3.96
N GLU A 73 1.91 -10.07 -5.10
CA GLU A 73 2.47 -10.41 -6.41
C GLU A 73 2.58 -9.12 -7.22
N ILE A 74 3.73 -8.87 -7.83
CA ILE A 74 3.96 -7.69 -8.66
C ILE A 74 4.39 -8.16 -10.04
N LEU A 75 3.74 -7.61 -11.07
CA LEU A 75 4.10 -7.89 -12.45
C LEU A 75 5.44 -7.23 -12.75
N ASP A 76 6.40 -8.02 -13.21
CA ASP A 76 7.70 -7.54 -13.60
C ASP A 76 7.60 -6.56 -14.78
N ALA A 77 8.13 -5.35 -14.60
CA ALA A 77 8.02 -4.27 -15.57
C ALA A 77 8.76 -4.59 -16.87
N ALA A 78 9.85 -5.36 -16.81
CA ALA A 78 10.67 -5.71 -17.98
C ALA A 78 9.98 -6.77 -18.86
N SER A 79 9.57 -7.90 -18.27
CA SER A 79 8.95 -8.99 -19.03
C SER A 79 7.46 -8.78 -19.30
N LYS A 80 6.77 -7.95 -18.51
CA LYS A 80 5.30 -7.75 -18.53
C LYS A 80 4.46 -9.03 -18.47
N LYS A 81 5.09 -10.16 -18.13
CA LYS A 81 4.48 -11.50 -18.12
C LYS A 81 4.82 -12.28 -16.86
N LYS A 82 5.99 -12.03 -16.28
CA LYS A 82 6.44 -12.71 -15.06
C LYS A 82 5.89 -11.99 -13.83
N TRP A 83 5.34 -12.76 -12.89
CA TRP A 83 4.93 -12.26 -11.58
C TRP A 83 6.02 -12.57 -10.55
N ILE A 84 6.36 -11.59 -9.72
CA ILE A 84 7.29 -11.74 -8.62
C ILE A 84 6.49 -11.74 -7.32
N THR A 85 6.47 -12.88 -6.66
CA THR A 85 5.76 -13.09 -5.40
C THR A 85 6.60 -12.62 -4.22
N GLY A 86 5.93 -12.02 -3.24
CA GLY A 86 6.45 -11.66 -1.94
C GLY A 86 5.42 -11.94 -0.85
N THR A 87 5.79 -11.64 0.38
CA THR A 87 4.90 -11.78 1.54
C THR A 87 4.90 -10.52 2.37
N ILE A 88 3.78 -10.29 3.05
CA ILE A 88 3.66 -9.28 4.08
C ILE A 88 3.15 -9.91 5.36
N ASN A 89 3.86 -9.69 6.45
CA ASN A 89 3.54 -10.24 7.76
C ASN A 89 3.51 -9.10 8.78
N GLN A 90 2.37 -8.93 9.45
CA GLN A 90 2.29 -7.96 10.53
C GLN A 90 2.85 -8.53 11.83
N LYS A 91 3.77 -7.79 12.46
CA LYS A 91 4.17 -8.03 13.84
C LYS A 91 3.43 -7.06 14.76
N LEU A 92 2.44 -7.57 15.49
CA LEU A 92 1.84 -6.84 16.60
C LEU A 92 2.77 -6.92 17.82
N LYS A 93 3.51 -5.84 18.08
CA LYS A 93 4.03 -5.54 19.43
C LYS A 93 3.15 -4.46 20.03
N MET A 94 2.86 -4.53 21.34
CA MET A 94 1.84 -3.74 22.07
C MET A 94 1.81 -2.22 21.76
N LEU A 95 2.90 -1.61 21.27
CA LEU A 95 3.00 -0.18 20.99
C LEU A 95 3.50 0.17 19.57
N SER A 96 3.79 -0.81 18.72
CA SER A 96 4.31 -0.55 17.37
C SER A 96 3.65 -1.47 16.35
N HIS A 97 2.86 -0.91 15.44
CA HIS A 97 2.36 -1.61 14.28
C HIS A 97 3.44 -1.58 13.20
N THR A 98 4.20 -2.67 13.11
CA THR A 98 5.21 -2.85 12.07
C THR A 98 4.81 -4.05 11.21
N SER A 99 4.82 -3.87 9.90
CA SER A 99 4.73 -4.99 8.96
C SER A 99 6.08 -5.24 8.33
N ILE A 100 6.42 -6.52 8.18
CA ILE A 100 7.61 -6.97 7.45
C ILE A 100 7.14 -7.38 6.07
N ILE A 101 7.80 -6.85 5.04
CA ILE A 101 7.53 -7.17 3.65
C ILE A 101 8.78 -7.83 3.07
N ASP A 102 8.66 -9.08 2.65
CA ASP A 102 9.71 -9.80 1.95
C ASP A 102 9.35 -9.88 0.45
N TRP A 103 10.15 -9.29 -0.43
CA TRP A 103 9.89 -9.28 -1.87
C TRP A 103 11.19 -9.24 -2.67
N ASN A 104 11.34 -10.17 -3.63
CA ASN A 104 12.49 -10.24 -4.54
C ASN A 104 13.87 -10.19 -3.84
N GLY A 105 14.02 -10.90 -2.73
CA GLY A 105 15.27 -10.92 -1.94
C GLY A 105 15.50 -9.68 -1.08
N LYS A 106 14.62 -8.67 -1.13
CA LYS A 106 14.64 -7.50 -0.25
C LYS A 106 13.67 -7.68 0.92
N ARG A 107 14.05 -7.13 2.08
CA ARG A 107 13.20 -7.09 3.28
C ARG A 107 12.97 -5.65 3.71
N LEU A 108 11.70 -5.26 3.75
CA LEU A 108 11.27 -3.92 4.14
C LEU A 108 10.49 -3.94 5.45
N PHE A 109 10.65 -2.88 6.23
CA PHE A 109 9.80 -2.57 7.36
C PHE A 109 8.84 -1.45 7.01
N MET A 110 7.54 -1.74 7.07
CA MET A 110 6.49 -0.73 7.06
C MET A 110 6.15 -0.38 8.51
N LYS A 111 6.57 0.81 8.97
CA LYS A 111 6.31 1.32 10.32
C LYS A 111 5.20 2.36 10.29
N HIS A 112 4.18 2.17 11.12
CA HIS A 112 3.10 3.13 11.27
C HIS A 112 3.31 4.01 12.51
N ASN A 113 3.35 5.33 12.31
CA ASN A 113 3.41 6.31 13.38
C ASN A 113 2.04 7.01 13.48
N PHE A 114 1.22 6.54 14.43
CA PHE A 114 -0.15 7.01 14.61
C PHE A 114 -0.23 8.51 14.97
N PRO A 115 0.57 9.04 15.92
CA PRO A 115 0.52 10.47 16.27
C PRO A 115 0.76 11.43 15.08
N SER A 116 1.67 11.06 14.18
CA SER A 116 1.99 11.89 13.00
C SER A 116 1.16 11.53 11.75
N PHE A 117 0.27 10.53 11.85
CA PHE A 117 -0.44 9.94 10.72
C PHE A 117 0.48 9.56 9.54
N THR A 118 1.73 9.22 9.83
CA THR A 118 2.72 8.81 8.82
C THR A 118 2.90 7.31 8.80
N THR A 119 3.33 6.81 7.66
CA THR A 119 3.76 5.43 7.47
C THR A 119 5.01 5.45 6.64
N GLN A 120 6.06 4.82 7.14
CA GLN A 120 7.39 4.88 6.54
C GLN A 120 7.85 3.46 6.19
N PHE A 121 8.48 3.33 5.04
CA PHE A 121 9.05 2.09 4.53
C PHE A 121 10.56 2.17 4.61
N PHE A 122 11.19 1.23 5.31
CA PHE A 122 12.64 1.16 5.48
C PHE A 122 13.18 -0.13 4.90
N ASP A 123 14.34 -0.09 4.24
CA ASP A 123 15.05 -1.30 3.82
C ASP A 123 15.99 -1.77 4.94
N GLU A 124 15.73 -2.97 5.48
CA GLU A 124 16.56 -3.55 6.53
C GLU A 124 17.98 -3.84 6.04
N THR A 125 18.11 -4.29 4.78
CA THR A 125 19.38 -4.76 4.21
C THR A 125 20.39 -3.63 3.98
N GLN A 126 19.92 -2.38 3.95
CA GLN A 126 20.73 -1.19 3.72
C GLN A 126 20.72 -0.24 4.92
N GLY A 127 20.77 -0.78 6.15
CA GLY A 127 20.89 0.04 7.36
C GLY A 127 19.67 0.89 7.68
N ASN A 128 18.46 0.40 7.38
CA ASN A 128 17.19 1.10 7.56
C ASN A 128 17.06 2.39 6.72
N ARG A 129 17.51 2.37 5.47
CA ARG A 129 17.30 3.49 4.53
C ARG A 129 15.80 3.71 4.28
N LEU A 130 15.34 4.96 4.40
CA LEU A 130 13.96 5.34 4.06
C LEU A 130 13.73 5.20 2.54
N MET A 131 12.79 4.34 2.16
CA MET A 131 12.47 4.02 0.77
C MET A 131 11.19 4.73 0.29
N ALA A 132 10.20 4.86 1.17
CA ALA A 132 8.98 5.58 0.89
C ALA A 132 8.35 6.13 2.18
N GLU A 133 7.59 7.22 2.04
CA GLU A 133 6.79 7.80 3.11
C GLU A 133 5.37 8.06 2.62
N TYR A 134 4.41 7.70 3.44
CA TYR A 134 3.00 8.00 3.28
C TYR A 134 2.51 8.87 4.42
N ARG A 135 1.72 9.89 4.12
CA ARG A 135 1.16 10.83 5.10
C ARG A 135 -0.32 11.04 4.85
N ILE A 136 -1.16 10.86 5.88
CA ILE A 136 -2.56 11.30 5.81
C ILE A 136 -2.61 12.81 6.01
N HIS A 137 -3.38 13.48 5.16
CA HIS A 137 -3.87 14.82 5.41
C HIS A 137 -5.35 14.72 5.82
N VAL A 138 -5.63 15.01 7.09
CA VAL A 138 -7.01 15.06 7.59
C VAL A 138 -7.58 16.42 7.20
N VAL A 139 -8.47 16.44 6.21
CA VAL A 139 -9.11 17.67 5.71
C VAL A 139 -10.57 17.64 6.14
N SER A 140 -10.86 18.24 7.30
CA SER A 140 -12.19 18.41 7.94
C SER A 140 -13.07 17.15 8.08
N SER A 141 -14.20 17.30 8.79
CA SER A 141 -15.10 16.22 9.25
C SER A 141 -16.03 15.64 8.18
N ILE A 142 -16.02 16.17 6.96
CA ILE A 142 -16.93 15.77 5.89
C ILE A 142 -16.11 15.46 4.63
N VAL A 143 -15.78 14.17 4.49
CA VAL A 143 -15.46 13.47 3.24
C VAL A 143 -14.03 13.66 2.66
N THR A 144 -13.40 12.52 2.37
CA THR A 144 -12.11 12.30 1.68
C THR A 144 -10.81 12.54 2.44
N ASN A 145 -10.33 11.48 3.12
CA ASN A 145 -8.91 11.38 3.47
C ASN A 145 -8.08 11.48 2.18
N LYS A 146 -7.36 12.59 2.03
CA LYS A 146 -6.32 12.75 1.02
C LYS A 146 -5.01 12.30 1.62
N TYR A 147 -4.23 11.58 0.83
CA TYR A 147 -2.92 11.13 1.26
C TYR A 147 -1.86 11.54 0.25
N THR A 148 -0.67 11.76 0.76
CA THR A 148 0.52 11.97 -0.06
C THR A 148 1.43 10.78 0.13
N MET A 149 1.86 10.16 -0.97
CA MET A 149 2.88 9.13 -0.97
C MET A 149 4.11 9.64 -1.72
N LYS A 150 5.27 9.52 -1.09
CA LYS A 150 6.58 9.86 -1.65
C LYS A 150 7.42 8.60 -1.69
N ILE A 151 8.01 8.30 -2.85
CA ILE A 151 8.93 7.19 -3.06
C ILE A 151 10.30 7.76 -3.41
N PHE A 152 11.32 7.31 -2.69
CA PHE A 152 12.68 7.83 -2.71
C PHE A 152 13.69 6.85 -3.32
N THR A 153 13.22 5.79 -3.98
CA THR A 153 14.06 4.73 -4.53
C THR A 153 13.55 4.23 -5.88
N ASP A 154 14.46 3.88 -6.78
CA ASP A 154 14.15 3.20 -8.05
C ASP A 154 14.30 1.67 -7.95
N GLU A 155 14.78 1.16 -6.81
CA GLU A 155 15.13 -0.25 -6.64
C GLU A 155 13.92 -1.17 -6.44
N ILE A 156 12.78 -0.58 -6.11
CA ILE A 156 11.54 -1.29 -5.77
C ILE A 156 10.41 -0.64 -6.56
N PRO A 157 9.58 -1.43 -7.26
CA PRO A 157 8.49 -0.88 -8.05
C PRO A 157 7.48 -0.17 -7.17
N ASP A 158 6.97 0.96 -7.65
CA ASP A 158 5.98 1.79 -6.93
C ASP A 158 4.74 0.99 -6.52
N ALA A 159 4.40 -0.01 -7.34
CA ALA A 159 3.31 -0.94 -7.10
C ALA A 159 3.35 -1.58 -5.71
N LEU A 160 4.55 -1.89 -5.19
CA LEU A 160 4.71 -2.47 -3.86
C LEU A 160 4.22 -1.51 -2.77
N PHE A 161 4.69 -0.26 -2.83
CA PHE A 161 4.34 0.77 -1.85
C PHE A 161 2.86 1.17 -1.94
N LEU A 162 2.35 1.35 -3.16
CA LEU A 162 0.95 1.68 -3.43
C LEU A 162 -0.01 0.62 -2.91
N LEU A 163 0.30 -0.66 -3.15
CA LEU A 163 -0.55 -1.76 -2.72
C LEU A 163 -0.53 -1.93 -1.20
N CYS A 164 0.63 -1.72 -0.56
CA CYS A 164 0.76 -1.79 0.91
C CYS A 164 -0.06 -0.72 1.65
N LEU A 165 -0.57 0.31 0.98
CA LEU A 165 -1.52 1.26 1.57
C LEU A 165 -2.82 0.58 2.02
N THR A 166 -3.24 -0.48 1.33
CA THR A 166 -4.45 -1.23 1.70
C THR A 166 -4.32 -1.95 3.02
N VAL A 167 -3.13 -2.50 3.31
CA VAL A 167 -2.80 -3.15 4.58
C VAL A 167 -3.02 -2.16 5.72
N ARG A 168 -2.51 -0.94 5.55
CA ARG A 168 -2.70 0.14 6.52
C ARG A 168 -4.17 0.52 6.70
N ASP A 169 -4.93 0.65 5.62
CA ASP A 169 -6.35 1.02 5.69
C ASP A 169 -7.19 -0.03 6.41
N HIS A 170 -6.93 -1.33 6.15
CA HIS A 170 -7.55 -2.43 6.87
C HIS A 170 -7.28 -2.36 8.37
N LEU A 171 -6.05 -2.01 8.79
CA LEU A 171 -5.70 -1.88 10.21
C LEU A 171 -6.35 -0.69 10.91
N VAL A 172 -6.66 0.37 10.18
CA VAL A 172 -7.42 1.50 10.73
C VAL A 172 -8.91 1.17 10.80
N ALA A 173 -9.44 0.47 9.81
CA ALA A 173 -10.84 0.06 9.77
C ALA A 173 -11.19 -0.95 10.88
N SER A 174 -10.32 -1.92 11.15
CA SER A 174 -10.54 -2.93 12.21
C SER A 174 -10.51 -2.37 13.64
N LYS A 175 -10.17 -1.09 13.82
CA LYS A 175 -10.13 -0.41 15.12
C LYS A 175 -11.30 0.55 15.35
N ARG A 176 -12.23 0.67 14.41
CA ARG A 176 -13.46 1.44 14.62
C ARG A 176 -14.44 0.55 15.41
N PRO A 177 -14.87 0.97 16.61
CA PRO A 177 -15.82 0.23 17.44
C PRO A 177 -17.19 0.11 16.76
#